data_AF-A0A059G4Q2-F1
#
_entry.id   AF-A0A059G4Q2-F1
#
_cell.length_a   1.000
_cell.length_b   1.000
_cell.length_c   1.000
_cell.angle_alpha   90.00
_cell.angle_beta   90.00
_cell.angle_gamma   90.00
#
_symmetry.space_group_name_H-M   'P 1'
#
loop_
_entity.id
_entity.type
_entity.pdbx_description
1 polymer ?
#
loop_
_entity_poly.entity_id
_entity_poly.type
_entity_poly.pdbx_seq_one_letter_code
_entity_poly.pdbx_strand_id
1 'polypeptide(L)'
;MAFVEEVNKRYGGIPREIIEAPEVLEMLLPTLKADIRTLEKIECTAPKPLPISISALGGKSDRLVPENLLAGWESWTETDFRLQLFEGGHFYLDEQRSALILHIQDVLEAKSRAIIPTQNL
;
A
#
# COMPACT_ATOMS: atom_id res chain seq x y z
N MET A 1 10.66 15.32 19.78
CA MET A 1 9.56 15.89 18.99
C MET A 1 9.89 16.04 17.50
N ALA A 2 11.03 16.64 17.10
CA ALA A 2 11.35 16.88 15.68
C ALA A 2 11.20 15.65 14.74
N PHE A 3 11.60 14.45 15.18
CA PHE A 3 11.40 13.23 14.38
C PHE A 3 9.92 12.92 14.13
N VAL A 4 9.08 12.96 15.18
CA VAL A 4 7.64 12.63 15.09
C VAL A 4 6.91 13.63 14.20
N GLU A 5 7.25 14.91 14.36
CA GLU A 5 6.71 15.98 13.52
C GLU A 5 7.04 15.77 12.04
N GLU A 6 8.30 15.44 11.72
CA GLU A 6 8.70 15.20 10.34
C GLU A 6 8.04 13.95 9.76
N VAL A 7 7.91 12.87 10.55
CA VAL A 7 7.20 11.66 10.13
C VAL A 7 5.74 11.97 9.84
N ASN A 8 5.04 12.67 10.74
CA ASN A 8 3.63 12.98 10.54
C ASN A 8 3.42 13.98 9.39
N LYS A 9 4.36 14.91 9.17
CA LYS A 9 4.32 15.82 8.02
C LYS A 9 4.52 15.08 6.69
N ARG A 10 5.45 14.13 6.64
CA ARG A 10 5.76 13.36 5.43
C ARG A 10 4.72 12.30 5.13
N TYR A 11 4.37 11.47 6.11
CA TYR A 11 3.57 10.28 5.91
C TYR A 11 2.15 10.42 6.42
N GLY A 12 1.91 11.32 7.37
CA GLY A 12 0.68 11.34 8.17
C GLY A 12 0.55 10.10 9.04
N GLY A 13 -0.66 9.87 9.55
CA GLY A 13 -1.03 8.60 10.18
C GLY A 13 -0.66 8.43 11.64
N ILE A 14 -0.04 9.44 12.28
CA ILE A 14 0.10 9.44 13.75
C ILE A 14 -1.13 10.16 14.32
N PRO A 15 -2.06 9.44 14.99
CA PRO A 15 -3.26 10.06 15.54
C PRO A 15 -2.91 11.13 16.56
N ARG A 16 -3.74 12.17 16.65
CA ARG A 16 -3.51 13.31 17.54
C ARG A 16 -3.43 12.85 19.00
N GLU A 17 -4.26 11.89 19.37
CA GLU A 17 -4.34 11.28 20.70
C GLU A 17 -3.01 10.64 21.11
N ILE A 18 -2.24 10.11 20.14
CA ILE A 18 -0.91 9.54 20.37
C ILE A 18 0.13 10.65 20.53
N ILE A 19 0.02 11.73 19.74
CA ILE A 19 0.91 12.90 19.86
C ILE A 19 0.71 13.58 21.23
N GLU A 20 -0.52 13.63 21.72
CA GLU A 20 -0.90 14.22 23.01
C GLU A 20 -0.65 13.28 24.21
N ALA A 21 -0.16 12.05 23.99
CA ALA A 21 0.17 11.06 25.03
C ALA A 21 1.68 10.73 25.04
N PRO A 22 2.54 11.52 25.71
CA PRO A 22 4.00 11.39 25.65
C PRO A 22 4.52 10.01 26.05
N GLU A 23 3.94 9.39 27.09
CA GLU A 23 4.37 8.08 27.58
C GLU A 23 4.14 6.97 26.52
N VAL A 24 3.00 7.02 25.83
CA VAL A 24 2.68 6.08 24.75
C VAL A 24 3.60 6.33 23.55
N LEU A 25 3.83 7.59 23.20
CA LEU A 25 4.72 7.96 22.11
C LEU A 25 6.16 7.49 22.39
N GLU A 26 6.66 7.64 23.61
CA GLU A 26 7.97 7.15 24.03
C GLU A 26 8.11 5.63 23.88
N MET A 27 7.06 4.88 24.17
CA MET A 27 7.05 3.42 23.97
C MET A 27 7.08 3.01 22.49
N LEU A 28 6.43 3.77 21.60
CA LEU A 28 6.33 3.45 20.17
C LEU A 28 7.52 3.95 19.35
N LEU A 29 8.18 5.02 19.81
CA LEU A 29 9.27 5.69 19.12
C LEU A 29 10.44 4.78 18.69
N PRO A 30 10.91 3.82 19.52
CA PRO A 30 11.98 2.90 19.11
C PRO A 30 11.60 2.07 17.87
N THR A 31 10.38 1.53 17.84
CA THR A 31 9.87 0.73 16.72
C THR A 31 9.70 1.58 15.47
N LEU A 32 9.06 2.75 15.58
CA LEU A 32 8.87 3.65 14.45
C LEU A 32 10.21 4.09 13.82
N LYS A 33 11.22 4.37 14.65
CA LYS A 33 12.58 4.68 14.15
C LYS A 33 13.23 3.49 13.46
N ALA A 34 13.03 2.27 13.95
CA ALA A 34 13.58 1.06 13.33
C ALA A 34 12.94 0.80 11.97
N ASP A 35 11.63 0.97 11.86
CA ASP A 35 10.90 0.78 10.60
C ASP A 35 11.35 1.79 9.54
N ILE A 36 11.43 3.09 9.89
CA ILE A 36 11.90 4.12 8.95
C ILE A 36 13.34 3.87 8.51
N ARG A 37 14.24 3.52 9.44
CA ARG A 37 15.63 3.17 9.10
C ARG A 37 15.73 1.96 8.18
N THR A 38 14.78 1.03 8.28
CA THR A 38 14.73 -0.13 7.40
C THR A 38 14.30 0.29 6.01
N LEU A 39 13.22 1.07 5.89
CA LEU A 39 12.74 1.62 4.62
C LEU A 39 13.81 2.44 3.89
N GLU A 40 14.56 3.29 4.60
CA GLU A 40 15.63 4.12 4.03
C GLU A 40 16.80 3.32 3.46
N LYS A 41 16.97 2.06 3.88
CA LYS A 41 18.07 1.19 3.48
C LYS A 41 17.68 0.16 2.44
N ILE A 42 16.41 0.10 2.06
CA ILE A 42 15.96 -0.83 1.01
C ILE A 42 16.54 -0.36 -0.32
N GLU A 43 17.55 -1.07 -0.79
CA GLU A 43 18.00 -1.00 -2.18
C GLU A 43 17.25 -2.08 -2.98
N CYS A 44 16.35 -1.65 -3.85
CA CYS A 44 15.71 -2.55 -4.80
C CYS A 44 16.52 -2.57 -6.10
N THR A 45 17.25 -3.65 -6.34
CA THR A 45 17.72 -3.98 -7.68
C THR A 45 16.56 -4.52 -8.49
N ALA A 46 16.45 -4.13 -9.76
CA ALA A 46 15.37 -4.58 -10.63
C ALA A 46 15.36 -6.12 -10.69
N PRO A 47 14.34 -6.80 -10.15
CA PRO A 47 14.33 -8.25 -10.14
C PRO A 47 13.99 -8.75 -11.53
N LYS A 48 14.29 -10.02 -11.76
CA LYS A 48 13.58 -10.78 -12.78
C LYS A 48 12.06 -10.66 -12.48
N PRO A 49 11.22 -10.26 -13.44
CA PRO A 49 9.77 -10.19 -13.24
C PRO A 49 9.22 -11.51 -12.68
N LEU A 50 8.20 -11.43 -11.84
CA LEU A 50 7.63 -12.58 -11.17
C LEU A 50 6.50 -13.22 -12.00
N PRO A 51 6.37 -14.56 -12.02
CA PRO A 51 5.29 -15.27 -12.72
C PRO A 51 3.98 -15.25 -11.94
N ILE A 52 3.66 -14.12 -11.29
CA ILE A 52 2.46 -13.90 -10.50
C ILE A 52 1.82 -12.59 -10.92
N SER A 53 0.49 -12.52 -10.87
CA SER A 53 -0.21 -11.27 -11.19
C SER A 53 -0.11 -10.28 -10.04
N ILE A 54 0.00 -9.00 -10.39
CA ILE A 54 0.14 -7.91 -9.43
C ILE A 54 -1.05 -6.97 -9.56
N SER A 55 -1.63 -6.56 -8.43
CA SER A 55 -2.62 -5.50 -8.37
C SER A 55 -2.09 -4.38 -7.48
N ALA A 56 -1.83 -3.22 -8.06
CA ALA A 56 -1.41 -2.01 -7.36
C ALA A 56 -2.66 -1.16 -7.05
N LEU A 57 -2.79 -0.74 -5.79
CA LEU A 57 -3.94 0.02 -5.28
C LEU A 57 -3.45 1.34 -4.68
N GLY A 58 -4.12 2.45 -4.95
CA GLY A 58 -3.70 3.76 -4.44
C GLY A 58 -4.83 4.77 -4.27
N GLY A 59 -4.55 5.86 -3.58
CA GLY A 59 -5.46 7.01 -3.47
C GLY A 59 -5.24 8.01 -4.60
N LYS A 60 -6.30 8.50 -5.24
CA LYS A 60 -6.22 9.49 -6.33
C LYS A 60 -5.55 10.80 -5.93
N SER A 61 -5.65 11.17 -4.65
CA SER A 61 -5.05 12.38 -4.09
C SER A 61 -3.80 12.08 -3.25
N ASP A 62 -3.25 10.87 -3.32
CA ASP A 62 -2.01 10.52 -2.63
C ASP A 62 -0.81 11.22 -3.30
N ARG A 63 -0.20 12.16 -2.57
CA ARG A 63 0.98 12.91 -3.02
C ARG A 63 2.29 12.17 -2.72
N LEU A 64 2.26 11.18 -1.84
CA LEU A 64 3.43 10.39 -1.44
C LEU A 64 3.67 9.27 -2.43
N VAL A 65 2.59 8.67 -2.91
CA VAL A 65 2.63 7.58 -3.89
C VAL A 65 1.72 7.93 -5.08
N PRO A 66 2.16 8.83 -5.97
CA PRO A 66 1.40 9.17 -7.16
C PRO A 66 1.27 7.97 -8.10
N GLU A 67 0.27 8.03 -8.99
CA GLU A 67 -0.10 6.96 -9.92
C GLU A 67 1.09 6.40 -10.71
N ASN A 68 2.02 7.25 -11.16
CA ASN A 68 3.18 6.80 -11.92
C ASN A 68 4.13 5.90 -11.12
N LEU A 69 4.23 6.06 -9.79
CA LEU A 69 4.99 5.14 -8.95
C LEU A 69 4.27 3.79 -8.80
N LEU A 70 2.94 3.80 -8.74
CA LEU A 70 2.13 2.57 -8.71
C LEU A 70 2.19 1.84 -10.04
N ALA A 71 2.10 2.55 -11.17
CA ALA A 71 2.24 1.98 -12.51
C ALA A 71 3.61 1.33 -12.72
N GLY A 72 4.65 1.81 -12.03
CA GLY A 72 5.98 1.19 -12.02
C GLY A 72 6.00 -0.27 -11.56
N TRP A 73 4.97 -0.74 -10.86
CA TRP A 73 4.82 -2.16 -10.48
C TRP A 73 4.55 -3.10 -11.67
N GLU A 74 4.12 -2.59 -12.82
CA GLU A 74 3.92 -3.41 -14.02
C GLU A 74 5.20 -4.13 -14.44
N SER A 75 6.37 -3.48 -14.29
CA SER A 75 7.66 -4.08 -14.65
C SER A 75 8.09 -5.23 -13.73
N TRP A 76 7.35 -5.49 -12.64
CA TRP A 76 7.68 -6.52 -11.65
C TRP A 76 6.96 -7.84 -11.88
N THR A 77 6.07 -7.91 -12.88
CA THR A 77 5.36 -9.13 -13.27
C THR A 77 5.58 -9.47 -14.74
N GLU A 78 5.61 -10.77 -15.04
CA GLU A 78 5.58 -11.32 -16.40
C GLU A 78 4.16 -11.82 -16.77
N THR A 79 3.15 -11.51 -15.95
CA THR A 79 1.74 -11.88 -16.16
C THR A 79 0.83 -10.64 -16.12
N ASP A 80 -0.38 -10.73 -15.57
CA ASP A 80 -1.32 -9.61 -15.50
C ASP A 80 -0.90 -8.57 -14.46
N PHE A 81 -0.98 -7.30 -14.86
CA PHE A 81 -0.93 -6.13 -13.98
C PHE A 81 -2.28 -5.42 -13.95
N ARG A 82 -2.70 -4.94 -12.77
CA ARG A 82 -3.88 -4.07 -12.61
C ARG A 82 -3.53 -2.90 -11.70
N LEU A 83 -4.02 -1.73 -12.06
CA LEU A 83 -3.92 -0.52 -11.24
C LEU A 83 -5.33 -0.02 -10.93
N GLN A 84 -5.65 0.16 -9.65
CA GLN A 84 -6.92 0.72 -9.21
C GLN A 84 -6.68 1.91 -8.27
N LEU A 85 -7.25 3.06 -8.62
CA LEU A 85 -7.23 4.24 -7.77
C LEU A 85 -8.59 4.43 -7.08
N PHE A 86 -8.56 4.75 -5.80
CA PHE A 86 -9.72 5.06 -4.97
C PHE A 86 -9.73 6.55 -4.60
N GLU A 87 -10.90 7.09 -4.26
CA GLU A 87 -10.97 8.45 -3.72
C GLU A 87 -10.23 8.54 -2.38
N GLY A 88 -9.52 9.65 -2.14
CA GLY A 88 -8.75 9.87 -0.91
C GLY A 88 -7.24 10.00 -1.13
N GLY A 89 -6.54 10.29 -0.03
CA GLY A 89 -5.08 10.46 0.02
C GLY A 89 -4.36 9.16 0.40
N HIS A 90 -3.23 9.28 1.11
CA HIS A 90 -2.39 8.13 1.50
C HIS A 90 -3.14 7.07 2.33
N PHE A 91 -4.06 7.49 3.19
CA PHE A 91 -4.90 6.61 4.02
C PHE A 91 -6.29 6.36 3.40
N TYR A 92 -6.41 6.37 2.06
CA TYR A 92 -7.69 6.12 1.36
C TYR A 92 -8.41 4.84 1.84
N LEU A 93 -7.66 3.84 2.30
CA LEU A 93 -8.16 2.56 2.80
C LEU A 93 -9.14 2.67 3.97
N ASP A 94 -9.08 3.75 4.76
CA ASP A 94 -10.00 3.93 5.89
C ASP A 94 -11.40 4.31 5.40
N GLU A 95 -11.50 5.29 4.51
CA GLU A 95 -12.78 5.74 3.94
C GLU A 95 -13.28 4.78 2.85
N GLN A 96 -12.38 4.16 2.10
CA GLN A 96 -12.69 3.32 0.95
C GLN A 96 -12.68 1.82 1.27
N ARG A 97 -12.67 1.46 2.56
CA ARG A 97 -12.53 0.07 3.04
C ARG A 97 -13.44 -0.92 2.31
N SER A 98 -14.73 -0.61 2.22
CA SER A 98 -15.71 -1.50 1.58
C SER A 98 -15.45 -1.64 0.07
N ALA A 99 -15.16 -0.55 -0.63
CA ALA A 99 -14.85 -0.57 -2.05
C ALA A 99 -13.54 -1.33 -2.34
N LEU A 100 -12.54 -1.16 -1.47
CA LEU A 100 -11.26 -1.87 -1.54
C LEU A 100 -11.46 -3.38 -1.37
N ILE A 101 -12.23 -3.81 -0.36
CA ILE A 101 -12.50 -5.24 -0.13
C ILE A 101 -13.25 -5.85 -1.32
N LEU A 102 -14.28 -5.17 -1.85
CA LEU A 102 -15.01 -5.64 -3.03
C LEU A 102 -14.09 -5.80 -4.24
N HIS A 103 -13.21 -4.83 -4.47
CA HIS A 103 -12.22 -4.92 -5.56
C HIS A 103 -11.29 -6.13 -5.39
N ILE A 104 -10.79 -6.40 -4.18
CA ILE A 104 -9.96 -7.57 -3.90
C ILE A 104 -10.75 -8.86 -4.17
N GLN A 105 -12.01 -8.93 -3.75
CA GLN A 105 -12.88 -10.08 -4.01
C GLN A 105 -13.04 -10.33 -5.51
N ASP A 106 -13.35 -9.29 -6.28
CA ASP A 106 -13.51 -9.38 -7.74
C ASP A 106 -12.26 -9.91 -8.44
N VAL A 107 -11.08 -9.41 -8.03
CA VAL A 107 -9.78 -9.84 -8.57
C VAL A 107 -9.53 -11.33 -8.27
N LEU A 108 -9.81 -11.77 -7.04
CA LEU A 108 -9.61 -13.16 -6.64
C LEU A 108 -10.60 -14.11 -7.33
N GLU A 109 -11.86 -13.71 -7.48
CA GLU A 109 -12.87 -14.50 -8.19
C GLU A 109 -12.59 -14.61 -9.69
N ALA A 110 -12.16 -13.53 -10.33
CA ALA A 110 -11.77 -13.57 -11.74
C ALA A 110 -10.61 -14.57 -11.96
N LYS A 111 -9.67 -14.65 -11.02
CA LYS A 111 -8.57 -15.62 -11.06
C LYS A 111 -9.04 -17.06 -10.78
N SER A 112 -9.94 -17.27 -9.82
CA SER A 112 -10.45 -18.62 -9.53
C SER A 112 -11.21 -19.22 -10.71
N ARG A 113 -12.03 -18.42 -11.39
CA ARG A 113 -12.74 -18.81 -12.63
C ARG A 113 -11.79 -19.11 -13.79
N ALA A 114 -10.64 -18.45 -13.87
CA ALA A 114 -9.63 -18.73 -14.90
C ALA A 114 -8.86 -20.04 -14.64
N ILE A 115 -8.75 -20.48 -13.38
CA ILE A 115 -8.03 -21.71 -12.99
C ILE A 115 -8.92 -22.96 -13.11
N ILE A 116 -10.23 -22.82 -12.93
CA ILE A 116 -11.21 -23.90 -13.12
C ILE A 116 -11.99 -23.59 -14.40
N PRO A 117 -11.60 -24.12 -15.57
CA PRO A 117 -12.44 -23.99 -16.74
C PRO A 117 -13.74 -24.74 -16.44
N THR A 118 -14.87 -24.04 -16.50
CA THR A 118 -16.20 -24.66 -16.51
C THR A 118 -16.20 -25.82 -17.49
N GLN A 119 -16.16 -27.06 -16.97
CA GLN A 119 -16.60 -28.23 -17.71
C GLN A 119 -18.11 -28.07 -17.88
N ASN A 120 -18.51 -27.51 -19.01
CA ASN A 120 -19.91 -27.57 -19.43
C ASN A 120 -20.23 -29.03 -19.76
N LEU A 121 -21.24 -29.55 -19.06
CA LEU A 121 -21.96 -30.80 -19.37
C LEU A 121 -22.63 -30.73 -20.74
#